data_AF-A0A968MY84-F1
#
_entry.id   AF-A0A968MY84-F1
#
_cell.length_a   1.000
_cell.length_b   1.000
_cell.length_c   1.000
_cell.angle_alpha   90.00
_cell.angle_beta   90.00
_cell.angle_gamma   90.00
#
_symmetry.space_group_name_H-M   'P 1'
#
loop_
_entity.id
_entity.type
_entity.pdbx_description
1 polymer ?
#
loop_
_entity_poly.entity_id
_entity_poly.type
_entity_poly.pdbx_seq_one_letter_code
_entity_poly.pdbx_strand_id
1 'polypeptide(L)' 'MLIVWMIENLRLTSKERMFEVYLNIIEWGPDIYGIKEASRFYFNKQPSQLNLKESIFSFKYCSQTEGF' A
#
# COMPACT_ATOMS: atom_id res chain seq x y z
N MET A 1 5.96 13.12 8.99
CA MET A 1 7.43 12.93 9.11
C MET A 1 7.91 12.76 10.55
N LEU A 2 7.38 13.48 11.54
CA LEU A 2 7.83 13.37 12.94
C LEU A 2 7.54 11.98 13.57
N ILE A 3 6.40 11.38 13.25
CA ILE A 3 5.99 10.05 13.74
C ILE A 3 6.92 8.93 13.23
N VAL A 4 7.27 8.95 11.93
CA VAL A 4 8.17 7.95 11.32
C VAL A 4 9.54 7.99 11.98
N TRP A 5 10.07 9.21 12.19
CA TRP A 5 11.36 9.40 12.86
C TRP A 5 11.36 8.84 14.29
N MET A 6 10.31 9.10 15.08
CA MET A 6 10.19 8.56 16.43
C MET A 6 10.16 7.02 16.44
N ILE A 7 9.43 6.41 15.50
CA ILE A 7 9.31 4.94 15.40
C ILE A 7 10.65 4.31 15.02
N GLU A 8 11.39 4.91 14.09
CA GLU A 8 12.70 4.41 13.66
C GLU A 8 13.76 4.56 14.76
N ASN A 9 13.75 5.67 15.48
CA ASN A 9 14.71 5.94 16.56
C ASN A 9 14.43 5.10 17.82
N LEU A 10 13.15 4.85 18.14
CA LEU A 10 12.74 4.00 19.26
C LEU A 10 12.74 2.50 18.92
N ARG A 11 13.11 2.11 17.69
CA ARG A 11 13.09 0.71 17.18
C ARG A 11 11.81 -0.05 17.51
N LEU A 12 10.67 0.64 17.48
CA LEU A 12 9.37 0.06 17.85
C LEU A 12 8.89 -0.99 16.84
N THR A 13 9.34 -0.90 15.59
CA THR A 13 8.98 -1.83 14.52
C THR A 13 10.04 -1.85 13.42
N SER A 14 10.14 -2.97 12.70
CA SER A 14 11.05 -3.10 11.56
C SER A 14 10.56 -2.32 10.33
N LYS A 15 11.47 -1.94 9.43
CA LYS A 15 11.12 -1.17 8.21
C LYS A 15 10.09 -1.89 7.35
N GLU A 16 10.16 -3.21 7.30
CA GLU A 16 9.26 -4.08 6.56
C GLU A 16 7.83 -3.97 7.10
N ARG A 17 7.67 -3.98 8.43
CA ARG A 17 6.36 -3.87 9.07
C ARG A 17 5.77 -2.47 8.88
N MET A 18 6.60 -1.43 8.97
CA MET A 18 6.18 -0.06 8.68
C MET A 18 5.67 0.07 7.24
N PHE A 19 6.39 -0.54 6.28
CA PHE A 19 6.01 -0.56 4.88
C PHE A 19 4.72 -1.37 4.64
N GLU A 20 4.56 -2.51 5.31
CA GLU A 20 3.32 -3.30 5.24
C GLU A 20 2.11 -2.50 5.76
N VAL A 21 2.26 -1.78 6.87
CA VAL A 21 1.21 -0.90 7.39
C VAL A 21 0.91 0.20 6.39
N TYR A 22 1.94 0.86 5.84
CA TYR A 22 1.77 1.88 4.82
C TYR A 22 0.94 1.36 3.62
N LEU A 23 1.29 0.20 3.08
CA LEU A 23 0.56 -0.40 1.95
C LEU A 23 -0.90 -0.77 2.28
N ASN A 24 -1.22 -1.04 3.54
CA ASN A 24 -2.59 -1.35 3.98
C ASN A 24 -3.43 -0.12 4.29
N ILE A 25 -2.83 1.04 4.55
CA ILE A 25 -3.58 2.28 4.86
C ILE A 25 -3.81 3.17 3.65
N ILE A 26 -2.97 3.08 2.61
CA ILE A 26 -3.12 3.93 1.42
C ILE A 26 -4.36 3.58 0.62
N GLU A 27 -4.93 4.60 -0.01
CA GLU A 27 -6.06 4.48 -0.94
C GLU A 27 -5.56 4.16 -2.34
N TRP A 28 -6.07 3.08 -2.93
CA TRP A 28 -5.68 2.59 -4.26
C TRP A 28 -6.69 2.95 -5.35
N GLY A 29 -7.80 3.61 -4.98
CA GLY A 29 -8.95 3.92 -5.82
C GLY A 29 -10.13 4.37 -4.97
N PRO A 30 -11.19 4.92 -5.58
CA PRO A 30 -12.37 5.41 -4.84
C PRO A 30 -12.96 4.29 -3.98
N ASP A 31 -12.97 4.51 -2.65
CA ASP A 31 -13.41 3.54 -1.64
C ASP A 31 -12.58 2.24 -1.54
N ILE A 32 -11.37 2.19 -2.12
CA ILE A 32 -10.49 1.01 -2.08
C ILE A 32 -9.29 1.30 -1.18
N TYR A 33 -9.36 0.81 0.05
CA TYR A 33 -8.31 0.99 1.06
C TYR A 33 -7.45 -0.27 1.22
N GLY A 34 -6.13 -0.08 1.11
CA GLY A 34 -5.14 -1.11 1.35
C GLY A 34 -4.92 -2.09 0.20
N ILE A 35 -3.70 -2.63 0.17
CA ILE A 35 -3.21 -3.53 -0.88
C ILE A 35 -4.06 -4.80 -1.01
N LYS A 36 -4.66 -5.29 0.08
CA LYS A 36 -5.50 -6.49 0.08
C LYS A 36 -6.79 -6.30 -0.72
N GLU A 37 -7.50 -5.21 -0.46
CA GLU A 37 -8.73 -4.89 -1.17
C GLU A 37 -8.43 -4.52 -2.62
N ALA A 38 -7.35 -3.77 -2.88
CA ALA A 38 -6.90 -3.48 -4.24
C ALA A 38 -6.60 -4.76 -5.03
N SER A 39 -5.86 -5.71 -4.46
CA SER A 39 -5.51 -6.98 -5.13
C SER A 39 -6.74 -7.82 -5.46
N ARG A 40 -7.73 -7.83 -4.56
CA ARG A 40 -9.01 -8.52 -4.78
C ARG A 40 -9.87 -7.82 -5.81
N PHE A 41 -9.95 -6.50 -5.75
CA PHE A 41 -10.78 -5.69 -6.64
C PHE A 41 -10.27 -5.74 -8.09
N TYR A 42 -8.98 -5.51 -8.31
CA TYR A 42 -8.42 -5.42 -9.66
C TYR A 42 -8.12 -6.79 -10.29
N PHE A 43 -7.68 -7.77 -9.50
CA PHE A 43 -7.15 -9.04 -10.02
C PHE A 43 -7.80 -10.28 -9.40
N ASN A 44 -8.68 -10.13 -8.40
CA ASN A 44 -9.26 -11.22 -7.61
C ASN A 44 -8.21 -12.20 -7.04
N LYS A 45 -7.04 -11.67 -6.66
CA LYS A 45 -5.89 -12.43 -6.15
C LYS A 45 -5.47 -11.94 -4.76
N GLN A 46 -4.70 -12.78 -4.05
CA GLN A 46 -4.01 -12.31 -2.85
C GLN A 46 -2.81 -11.42 -3.22
N PRO A 47 -2.41 -10.45 -2.37
CA PRO A 47 -1.24 -9.60 -2.63
C PRO A 47 0.05 -10.40 -2.85
N SER A 48 0.16 -11.56 -2.21
CA SER A 48 1.30 -12.48 -2.37
C SER A 48 1.36 -13.18 -3.73
N GLN A 49 0.27 -13.16 -4.50
CA GLN A 49 0.16 -13.79 -5.81
C GLN A 49 0.25 -12.77 -6.96
N LEU A 50 0.42 -11.48 -6.65
CA LEU A 50 0.58 -10.44 -7.64
C LEU A 50 1.91 -10.57 -8.36
N ASN A 51 1.87 -10.47 -9.68
CA ASN A 51 3.06 -10.38 -10.49
C ASN A 51 3.58 -8.93 -10.52
N LEU A 52 4.88 -8.73 -10.81
CA LEU A 52 5.51 -7.40 -10.80
C LEU A 52 4.74 -6.38 -11.67
N LYS A 53 4.22 -6.83 -12.82
CA LYS A 53 3.38 -5.99 -13.71
C LYS A 53 2.07 -5.54 -13.07
N GLU A 54 1.41 -6.42 -12.31
CA GLU A 54 0.14 -6.15 -11.63
C GLU A 54 0.35 -5.18 -10.44
N SER A 55 1.47 -5.31 -9.74
CA SER A 55 1.87 -4.38 -8.67
C SER A 55 2.14 -2.97 -9.21
N ILE A 56 2.90 -2.86 -10.32
CA ILE A 56 3.16 -1.57 -10.98
C ILE A 56 1.87 -0.95 -11.48
N PHE A 57 0.99 -1.76 -12.06
CA PHE A 57 -0.33 -1.31 -12.50
C PHE A 57 -1.08 -0.68 -11.33
N SER A 58 -1.26 -1.41 -10.22
CA SER A 58 -1.96 -0.91 -9.02
C SER A 58 -1.41 0.43 -8.53
N PHE A 59 -0.07 0.57 -8.51
CA PHE A 59 0.59 1.81 -8.07
C PHE A 59 0.32 2.99 -9.00
N LYS A 60 0.23 2.74 -10.31
CA LYS A 60 -0.15 3.75 -11.30
C LYS A 60 -1.56 4.28 -11.06
N TYR A 61 -2.52 3.43 -10.67
CA TYR A 61 -3.88 3.87 -10.36
C TYR A 61 -3.94 4.72 -9.09
N CYS A 62 -3.18 4.36 -8.05
CA CYS A 62 -3.07 5.17 -6.83
C CYS A 62 -2.58 6.61 -7.10
N SER A 63 -1.65 6.80 -8.06
CA SER A 63 -1.21 8.15 -8.44
C SER A 63 -2.24 8.95 -9.27
N GLN A 64 -3.20 8.28 -9.90
CA GLN A 64 -4.19 8.90 -10.77
C GLN A 64 -5.36 9.50 -9.98
N THR A 65 -5.58 9.05 -8.74
CA THR A 65 -6.70 9.46 -7.87
C THR A 65 -6.47 10.77 -7.13
N GLU A 66 -5.26 11.33 -7.14
CA GLU A 66 -4.93 12.65 -6.55
C GLU A 66 -5.47 13.84 -7.37
N GLY A 67 -6.22 13.58 -8.45
CA GLY A 67 -6.77 14.58 -9.37
C GLY A 67 -8.20 15.06 -9.09
N PHE A 68 -8.73 14.88 -7.87
CA PHE A 68 -9.99 15.48 -7.43
C PHE A 68 -9.76 16.74 -6.59
#